data_AF-A0A0V0GEA5-F1
#
_entry.id   AF-A0A0V0GEA5-F1
#
_cell.length_a   1.000
_cell.length_b   1.000
_cell.length_c   1.000
_cell.angle_alpha   90.00
_cell.angle_beta   90.00
_cell.angle_gamma   90.00
#
_symmetry.space_group_name_H-M   'P 1'
#
loop_
_entity.id
_entity.type
_entity.pdbx_description
1 polymer ?
#
loop_
_entity_poly.entity_id
_entity_poly.type
_entity_poly.pdbx_seq_one_letter_code
_entity_poly.pdbx_strand_id
1 'polypeptide(L)' 'MLKSLVKLNLSGCSKFESLSEGIGHLENLEELDASSTLISRPPSSIVRLNKLKSLSFGQHRSEDGVYFVFP' A
#
# COMPACT_ATOMS: atom_id res chain seq x y z
N MET A 1 3.36 -2.35 18.22
CA MET A 1 3.92 -2.66 16.89
C MET A 1 2.98 -3.66 16.23
N LEU A 2 2.36 -3.32 15.08
CA LEU A 2 1.28 -4.10 14.44
C LEU A 2 1.84 -5.29 13.63
N LYS A 3 2.70 -6.11 14.25
CA LYS A 3 3.39 -7.20 13.54
C LYS A 3 2.43 -8.26 12.97
N SER A 4 1.21 -8.35 13.50
CA SER A 4 0.19 -9.31 13.04
C SER A 4 -0.74 -8.78 11.95
N LEU A 5 -0.57 -7.53 11.50
CA LEU A 5 -1.45 -6.94 10.49
C LEU A 5 -1.24 -7.65 9.14
N VAL A 6 -2.33 -8.25 8.62
CA VAL A 6 -2.33 -8.99 7.34
C VAL A 6 -2.86 -8.13 6.20
N LYS A 7 -3.85 -7.27 6.47
CA LYS A 7 -4.46 -6.39 5.47
C LYS A 7 -4.47 -4.96 5.97
N LEU A 8 -4.05 -4.03 5.12
CA LEU A 8 -4.13 -2.60 5.35
C LEU A 8 -4.91 -1.95 4.21
N ASN A 9 -6.06 -1.39 4.54
CA ASN A 9 -6.91 -0.68 3.60
C ASN A 9 -6.93 0.82 3.94
N LEU A 10 -6.37 1.61 3.03
CA LEU A 10 -6.34 3.07 3.00
C LEU A 10 -7.19 3.61 1.85
N SER A 11 -7.98 2.75 1.19
CA SER A 11 -8.77 3.11 0.04
C SER A 11 -9.71 4.26 0.36
N GLY A 12 -9.75 5.26 -0.52
CA GLY A 12 -10.62 6.42 -0.38
C GLY A 12 -10.15 7.45 0.64
N CYS A 13 -8.98 7.26 1.27
CA CYS A 13 -8.31 8.30 2.05
C CYS A 13 -7.75 9.40 1.12
N SER A 14 -8.65 10.20 0.55
CA SER A 14 -8.40 11.16 -0.53
C SER A 14 -7.46 12.32 -0.20
N LYS A 15 -7.11 12.51 1.08
CA LYS A 15 -6.12 13.50 1.55
C LYS A 15 -4.81 12.87 2.00
N PHE A 16 -4.67 11.55 1.85
CA PHE A 16 -3.50 10.83 2.31
C PHE A 16 -2.43 10.83 1.21
N GLU A 17 -1.35 11.57 1.45
CA GLU A 17 -0.36 11.91 0.42
C GLU A 17 0.89 11.02 0.46
N SER A 18 1.20 10.43 1.61
CA SER A 18 2.43 9.66 1.77
C SER A 18 2.30 8.57 2.82
N LEU A 19 2.86 7.40 2.52
CA LEU A 19 3.08 6.33 3.48
C LEU A 19 4.47 6.48 4.11
N SER A 20 4.60 6.27 5.41
CA SER A 20 5.91 6.34 6.07
C SER A 20 6.76 5.10 5.80
N GLU A 21 8.09 5.23 5.92
CA GLU A 21 9.02 4.10 5.85
C GLU A 21 8.78 3.04 6.94
N GLY A 22 8.03 3.39 8.00
CA GLY A 22 7.64 2.47 9.07
C GLY A 22 6.76 1.31 8.59
N ILE A 23 6.15 1.40 7.40
CA ILE A 23 5.38 0.31 6.79
C ILE A 23 6.20 -0.99 6.67
N GLY A 24 7.51 -0.88 6.42
CA GLY A 24 8.39 -2.03 6.26
C GLY A 24 8.56 -2.91 7.50
N HIS A 25 8.01 -2.49 8.65
CA HIS A 25 7.95 -3.31 9.87
C HIS A 25 6.71 -4.24 9.94
N LEU A 26 5.80 -4.15 8.97
CA LEU A 26 4.61 -4.98 8.89
C LEU A 26 4.94 -6.32 8.21
N GLU A 27 5.76 -7.14 8.86
CA GLU A 27 6.32 -8.39 8.32
C GLU A 27 5.26 -9.42 7.88
N ASN A 28 4.02 -9.32 8.38
CA ASN A 28 2.90 -10.20 8.03
C ASN A 28 1.90 -9.60 7.05
N LEU A 29 2.16 -8.41 6.49
CA LEU A 29 1.24 -7.76 5.58
C LEU A 29 1.20 -8.51 4.24
N GLU A 30 0.01 -8.93 3.84
CA GLU A 30 -0.26 -9.61 2.58
C GLU A 30 -1.01 -8.72 1.58
N GLU A 31 -1.82 -7.77 2.07
CA GLU A 31 -2.60 -6.88 1.20
C GLU A 31 -2.44 -5.42 1.67
N LEU A 32 -2.06 -4.55 0.74
CA LEU A 32 -2.07 -3.10 0.91
C LEU A 32 -2.90 -2.45 -0.20
N ASP A 33 -4.05 -1.90 0.17
CA ASP A 33 -4.87 -1.10 -0.72
C ASP A 33 -4.74 0.38 -0.35
N ALA A 34 -4.10 1.16 -1.22
CA ALA A 34 -4.02 2.61 -1.13
C ALA A 34 -4.61 3.28 -2.38
N SER A 35 -5.59 2.61 -3.02
CA SER A 35 -6.39 3.20 -4.08
C SER A 35 -7.12 4.44 -3.60
N SER A 36 -7.41 5.36 -4.51
CA SER A 36 -8.14 6.58 -4.23
C SER A 36 -7.50 7.48 -3.14
N THR A 37 -6.17 7.35 -2.97
CA THR A 37 -5.34 8.25 -2.15
C THR A 37 -4.50 9.17 -3.04
N LEU A 38 -3.82 10.15 -2.44
CA LEU A 38 -2.84 11.00 -3.16
C LEU A 38 -1.45 10.38 -3.21
N ILE A 39 -1.26 9.16 -2.69
CA ILE A 39 0.01 8.45 -2.76
C ILE A 39 0.34 8.16 -4.22
N SER A 40 1.38 8.82 -4.74
CA SER A 40 1.85 8.62 -6.10
C SER A 40 2.83 7.45 -6.22
N ARG A 41 3.56 7.13 -5.15
CA ARG A 41 4.58 6.07 -5.11
C ARG A 41 4.66 5.45 -3.71
N PRO A 42 4.88 4.13 -3.59
CA PRO A 42 5.18 3.51 -2.31
C PRO A 42 6.53 3.99 -1.74
N PRO A 43 6.73 3.93 -0.41
CA PRO A 43 8.02 4.18 0.23
C PRO A 43 9.01 3.06 -0.11
N SER A 44 10.30 3.32 0.05
CA SER A 44 11.35 2.37 -0.32
C SER A 44 11.31 1.08 0.50
N SER A 45 10.90 1.15 1.77
CA SER A 45 10.75 -0.02 2.65
C SER A 45 9.63 -0.97 2.26
N ILE A 46 8.80 -0.65 1.24
CA ILE A 46 7.80 -1.58 0.70
C ILE A 46 8.44 -2.91 0.28
N VAL A 47 9.72 -2.88 -0.15
CA VAL A 47 10.49 -4.06 -0.54
C VAL A 47 10.75 -5.04 0.61
N ARG A 48 10.55 -4.60 1.87
CA ARG A 48 10.72 -5.46 3.06
C ARG A 48 9.46 -6.27 3.37
N LEU A 49 8.34 -5.98 2.71
CA LEU A 49 7.08 -6.69 2.89
C LEU A 49 7.09 -8.02 2.14
N ASN A 50 7.88 -8.98 2.62
CA ASN A 50 8.13 -10.25 1.95
C ASN A 50 6.89 -11.15 1.77
N LYS A 51 5.80 -10.85 2.48
CA LYS A 51 4.53 -11.59 2.39
C LYS A 51 3.47 -10.86 1.56
N LEU A 52 3.79 -9.68 1.02
CA LEU A 52 2.85 -8.87 0.27
C LEU A 52 2.49 -9.58 -1.05
N LYS A 53 1.20 -9.88 -1.21
CA LYS A 53 0.62 -10.55 -2.38
C LYS A 53 -0.13 -9.56 -3.28
N SER A 54 -0.71 -8.52 -2.69
CA SER A 54 -1.52 -7.53 -3.40
C SER A 54 -1.12 -6.12 -2.98
N LEU A 55 -0.87 -5.27 -3.98
CA LEU A 55 -0.53 -3.86 -3.80
C LEU A 55 -1.28 -3.00 -4.81
N SER A 56 -2.14 -2.11 -4.31
CA SER A 56 -2.95 -1.21 -5.12
C SER A 56 -2.61 0.24 -4.83
N PHE A 57 -2.25 0.99 -5.87
CA PHE A 57 -2.12 2.45 -5.86
C PHE A 57 -2.83 3.03 -7.08
N GLY A 58 -3.50 4.16 -6.90
CA GLY A 58 -4.11 4.88 -8.02
C GLY A 58 -5.06 5.96 -7.54
N GLN A 59 -5.03 7.15 -8.15
CA GLN A 59 -5.99 8.20 -7.83
C GLN A 59 -7.32 7.95 -8.57
N HIS A 60 -8.43 8.40 -7.98
CA HIS A 60 -9.74 8.45 -8.64
C HIS A 60 -9.79 9.31 -9.92
N ARG A 61 -8.72 10.02 -10.28
CA ARG A 61 -8.73 11.06 -11.32
C ARG A 61 -8.41 10.59 -12.73
N SER A 62 -8.07 9.33 -12.95
CA SER A 62 -8.00 8.77 -14.31
C SER A 62 -8.05 7.26 -14.27
N GLU A 63 -8.37 6.66 -15.41
CA GLU A 63 -8.39 5.21 -15.69
C GLU A 63 -6.99 4.54 -15.53
N ASP A 64 -6.01 5.22 -14.91
CA ASP A 64 -4.58 4.89 -14.86
C ASP A 64 -4.13 4.25 -13.53
N GLY A 65 -5.04 3.65 -12.77
CA GLY A 65 -4.67 2.92 -11.55
C GLY A 65 -3.69 1.79 -11.85
N VAL A 66 -2.58 1.70 -11.10
CA VAL A 66 -1.58 0.64 -11.30
C VAL A 66 -1.77 -0.41 -10.21
N TYR A 67 -2.23 -1.58 -10.63
CA TYR A 67 -2.44 -2.73 -9.76
C TYR A 67 -1.32 -3.75 -9.95
N PHE A 68 -0.69 -4.15 -8.85
CA PHE A 68 0.35 -5.16 -8.84
C PHE A 68 -0.11 -6.39 -8.05
N VAL A 69 -0.07 -7.55 -8.70
CA VAL A 69 -0.21 -8.86 -8.06
C VAL A 69 1.16 -9.51 -8.02
N PHE A 70 1.59 -9.90 -6.83
CA PHE A 70 2.80 -10.69 -6.66
C PHE A 70 2.44 -12.19 -6.74
N PRO A 71 3.28 -13.03 -7.36
CA PRO A 71 3.07 -14.47 -7.43
C PRO A 71 3.04 -15.15 -6.05
#